data_AF-A0A7V0XEK4-F1
#
_entry.id   AF-A0A7V0XEK4-F1
#
_cell.length_a   1.000
_cell.length_b   1.000
_cell.length_c   1.000
_cell.angle_alpha   90.00
_cell.angle_beta   90.00
_cell.angle_gamma   90.00
#
_symmetry.space_group_name_H-M   'P 1'
#
loop_
_entity.id
_entity.type
_entity.pdbx_description
1 polymer ?
#
loop_
_entity_poly.entity_id
_entity_poly.type
_entity_poly.pdbx_seq_one_letter_code
_entity_poly.pdbx_strand_id
1 'polypeptide(L)'
;MLNRDEILERLAANRERIRGFGVRSLAVFGSAARGEATEDSDLDFLVEFDRKTFDNYMGLKELLEELFACRVDLVIRSALKPRLRAPVLAEAVHAPGLQGPARGYRRGCGSGPGVHGRNHPRAVGRRP
;
A
#
# COMPACT_ATOMS: atom_id res chain seq x y z
N MET A 1 -19.72 -3.60 18.53
CA MET A 1 -19.03 -2.51 17.81
C MET A 1 -17.58 -2.91 17.59
N LEU A 2 -17.20 -3.13 16.34
CA LEU A 2 -15.83 -3.46 15.98
C LEU A 2 -15.08 -2.16 15.70
N ASN A 3 -14.24 -1.71 16.64
CA ASN A 3 -13.50 -0.46 16.47
C ASN A 3 -12.19 -0.70 15.70
N ARG A 4 -11.65 0.38 15.12
CA ARG A 4 -10.36 0.36 14.42
C ARG A 4 -9.24 -0.28 15.25
N ASP A 5 -9.16 0.05 16.54
CA ASP A 5 -8.08 -0.43 17.40
C ASP A 5 -8.18 -1.95 17.65
N GLU A 6 -9.40 -2.48 17.81
CA GLU A 6 -9.66 -3.93 17.89
C GLU A 6 -9.20 -4.65 16.61
N ILE A 7 -9.46 -4.05 15.44
CA ILE A 7 -9.00 -4.57 14.15
C ILE A 7 -7.47 -4.64 14.12
N LEU A 8 -6.81 -3.56 14.53
CA LEU A 8 -5.35 -3.49 14.55
C LEU A 8 -4.74 -4.50 15.54
N GLU A 9 -5.35 -4.69 16.71
CA GLU A 9 -4.91 -5.69 17.70
C GLU A 9 -5.04 -7.12 17.17
N ARG A 10 -6.19 -7.48 16.59
CA ARG A 10 -6.40 -8.82 16.03
C ARG A 10 -5.45 -9.12 14.87
N LEU A 11 -5.19 -8.13 14.02
CA LEU A 11 -4.18 -8.22 12.97
C LEU A 11 -2.77 -8.38 13.54
N ALA A 12 -2.42 -7.63 14.58
CA ALA A 12 -1.12 -7.72 15.23
C ALA A 12 -0.91 -9.10 15.88
N ALA A 13 -1.94 -9.65 16.52
CA ALA A 13 -1.91 -10.99 17.12
C ALA A 13 -1.72 -12.10 16.06
N ASN A 14 -2.31 -11.94 14.87
CA ASN A 14 -2.23 -12.92 13.77
C ASN A 14 -1.18 -12.59 12.71
N ARG A 15 -0.31 -11.61 12.96
CA ARG A 15 0.67 -11.11 11.98
C ARG A 15 1.58 -12.20 11.42
N GLU A 16 1.94 -13.21 12.23
CA GLU A 16 2.80 -14.30 11.79
C GLU A 16 2.10 -15.23 10.80
N ARG A 17 0.82 -15.55 11.06
CA ARG A 17 -0.03 -16.31 10.13
C ARG A 17 -0.18 -15.56 8.81
N ILE A 18 -0.48 -14.26 8.89
CA ILE A 18 -0.64 -13.38 7.73
C ILE A 18 0.66 -13.36 6.89
N ARG A 19 1.83 -13.22 7.52
CA ARG A 19 3.13 -13.29 6.84
C ARG A 19 3.38 -14.65 6.18
N GLY A 20 2.87 -15.74 6.76
CA GLY A 20 2.95 -17.08 6.19
C GLY A 20 2.34 -17.21 4.79
N PHE A 21 1.31 -16.40 4.47
CA PHE A 21 0.69 -16.34 3.14
C PHE A 21 1.47 -15.50 2.12
N GLY A 22 2.69 -15.04 2.45
CA GLY A 22 3.49 -14.22 1.54
C GLY A 22 3.00 -12.77 1.43
N VAL A 23 2.27 -12.29 2.45
CA VAL A 23 1.86 -10.90 2.59
C VAL A 23 3.08 -10.05 2.95
N ARG A 24 3.41 -9.10 2.09
CA ARG A 24 4.45 -8.08 2.34
C ARG A 24 3.93 -6.96 3.23
N SER A 25 2.70 -6.47 2.97
CA SER A 25 2.09 -5.44 3.80
C SER A 25 0.58 -5.56 3.85
N LEU A 26 0.00 -5.15 4.97
CA LEU A 26 -1.44 -5.08 5.17
C LEU A 26 -1.82 -3.72 5.78
N ALA A 27 -2.89 -3.13 5.25
CA ALA A 27 -3.49 -1.91 5.77
C ALA A 27 -5.01 -2.02 5.72
N VAL A 28 -5.69 -1.36 6.65
CA VAL A 28 -7.14 -1.18 6.60
C VAL A 28 -7.45 0.16 5.95
N PHE A 29 -8.48 0.24 5.12
CA PHE A 29 -8.92 1.51 4.51
C PHE A 29 -10.44 1.63 4.56
N GLY A 30 -11.00 2.76 4.09
CA GLY A 30 -12.45 2.94 4.00
C GLY A 30 -13.14 3.17 5.34
N SER A 31 -14.39 2.69 5.46
CA SER A 31 -15.26 2.85 6.63
C SER A 31 -14.66 2.25 7.91
N ALA A 32 -13.91 1.15 7.77
CA ALA A 32 -13.17 0.51 8.85
C ALA A 32 -12.06 1.39 9.44
N ALA A 33 -11.40 2.20 8.60
CA ALA A 33 -10.38 3.15 9.08
C ALA A 33 -11.00 4.36 9.80
N ARG A 34 -12.25 4.73 9.47
CA ARG A 34 -13.00 5.84 10.09
C ARG A 34 -13.75 5.44 11.36
N GLY A 35 -13.81 4.15 11.69
CA GLY A 35 -14.55 3.64 12.85
C GLY A 35 -16.06 3.66 12.66
N GLU A 36 -16.53 3.76 11.42
CA GLU A 36 -17.96 3.74 11.05
C GLU A 36 -18.41 2.36 10.58
N ALA A 37 -17.57 1.33 10.70
CA ALA A 37 -17.92 -0.03 10.32
C ALA A 37 -19.04 -0.57 11.23
N THR A 38 -20.19 -0.86 10.63
CA THR A 38 -21.30 -1.56 11.28
C THR A 38 -21.11 -3.08 11.18
N GLU A 39 -21.88 -3.86 11.95
CA GLU A 39 -21.80 -5.34 11.96
C GLU A 39 -22.13 -5.99 10.60
N ASP A 40 -22.84 -5.28 9.72
CA ASP A 40 -23.13 -5.68 8.33
C ASP A 40 -22.14 -5.07 7.29
N SER A 41 -21.22 -4.21 7.72
CA SER A 41 -20.27 -3.58 6.80
C SER A 41 -19.12 -4.51 6.45
N ASP A 42 -18.80 -4.60 5.16
CA ASP A 42 -17.59 -5.28 4.68
C ASP A 42 -16.34 -4.55 5.19
N LEU A 43 -15.32 -5.29 5.64
CA LEU A 43 -14.03 -4.71 6.04
C LEU A 43 -13.07 -4.67 4.84
N ASP A 44 -12.70 -3.46 4.44
CA ASP A 44 -11.77 -3.22 3.34
C ASP A 44 -10.30 -3.26 3.80
N PHE A 45 -9.53 -4.24 3.32
CA PHE A 45 -8.08 -4.30 3.54
C PHE A 45 -7.27 -4.20 2.27
N LEU A 46 -6.27 -3.33 2.30
CA LEU A 46 -5.27 -3.18 1.27
C LEU A 46 -4.10 -4.11 1.57
N VAL A 47 -3.92 -5.11 0.72
CA VAL A 47 -2.85 -6.10 0.84
C VAL A 47 -1.81 -5.94 -0.28
N GLU A 48 -0.54 -6.10 0.06
CA GLU A 48 0.55 -6.24 -0.91
C GLU A 48 1.16 -7.63 -0.73
N PHE A 49 1.10 -8.45 -1.78
CA PHE A 49 1.77 -9.75 -1.82
C PHE A 49 3.13 -9.62 -2.52
N ASP A 50 4.11 -10.41 -2.08
CA ASP A 50 5.35 -10.57 -2.85
C ASP A 50 5.13 -11.49 -4.06
N ARG A 51 4.46 -12.63 -3.82
CA ARG A 51 3.97 -13.53 -4.86
C ARG A 51 2.46 -13.69 -4.71
N LYS A 52 1.71 -13.19 -5.69
CA LYS A 52 0.25 -13.36 -5.74
C LYS A 52 -0.05 -14.76 -6.25
N THR A 53 -0.50 -15.63 -5.34
CA THR A 53 -1.07 -16.94 -5.67
C THR A 53 -2.54 -16.93 -5.28
N PHE A 54 -3.38 -17.65 -6.03
CA PHE A 54 -4.81 -17.75 -5.72
C PHE A 54 -5.04 -18.32 -4.30
N ASP A 55 -4.28 -19.35 -3.92
CA ASP A 55 -4.36 -19.98 -2.60
C ASP A 55 -4.01 -19.01 -1.46
N ASN A 56 -2.96 -18.20 -1.62
CA ASN A 56 -2.57 -17.20 -0.62
C ASN A 56 -3.63 -16.12 -0.43
N TYR A 57 -4.26 -15.71 -1.53
CA TYR A 57 -5.33 -14.71 -1.49
C TYR A 57 -6.57 -15.27 -0.79
N MET A 58 -7.02 -16.46 -1.18
CA MET A 58 -8.20 -17.09 -0.59
C MET A 58 -7.97 -17.47 0.88
N GLY A 59 -6.83 -18.07 1.21
CA GLY A 59 -6.50 -18.41 2.58
C GLY A 59 -6.36 -17.20 3.50
N LEU A 60 -5.84 -16.07 3.00
CA LEU A 60 -5.84 -14.83 3.77
C LEU A 60 -7.26 -14.27 3.96
N LYS A 61 -8.09 -14.33 2.91
CA LYS A 61 -9.48 -13.85 2.98
C LYS A 61 -10.27 -14.64 4.02
N GLU A 62 -10.26 -15.96 3.92
CA GLU A 62 -10.94 -16.86 4.86
C GLU A 62 -10.46 -16.63 6.29
N LEU A 63 -9.14 -16.52 6.49
CA LEU A 63 -8.57 -16.22 7.81
C LEU A 63 -9.14 -14.92 8.40
N LEU A 64 -9.25 -13.86 7.60
CA LEU A 64 -9.75 -12.57 8.09
C LEU A 64 -11.26 -12.60 8.33
N GLU A 65 -12.02 -13.23 7.44
CA GLU A 65 -13.47 -13.41 7.62
C GLU A 65 -13.77 -14.22 8.88
N GLU A 66 -13.01 -15.30 9.15
CA GLU A 66 -13.11 -16.06 10.40
C GLU A 66 -12.70 -15.24 11.62
N LEU A 67 -11.65 -14.43 11.52
CA LEU A 67 -11.11 -13.64 12.64
C LEU A 67 -12.07 -12.53 13.07
N PHE A 68 -12.78 -11.94 12.12
CA PHE A 68 -13.70 -10.82 12.35
C PHE A 68 -15.17 -11.24 12.35
N ALA A 69 -15.47 -12.49 11.96
CA ALA A 69 -16.83 -13.02 11.78
C ALA A 69 -17.71 -12.13 10.90
N CYS A 70 -17.08 -11.41 9.96
CA CYS A 70 -17.73 -10.47 9.06
C CYS A 70 -17.17 -10.65 7.65
N ARG A 71 -17.84 -10.06 6.66
CA ARG A 71 -17.32 -10.05 5.30
C ARG A 71 -16.08 -9.15 5.20
N VAL A 72 -15.12 -9.61 4.42
CA VAL A 72 -13.84 -8.92 4.23
C VAL A 72 -13.55 -8.78 2.74
N ASP A 73 -13.26 -7.56 2.30
CA ASP A 73 -12.74 -7.30 0.95
C ASP A 73 -11.23 -7.11 0.95
N LEU A 74 -10.55 -7.85 0.07
CA LEU A 74 -9.10 -7.82 -0.05
C LEU A 74 -8.69 -7.14 -1.36
N VAL A 75 -8.23 -5.90 -1.24
CA VAL A 75 -7.75 -5.13 -2.38
C VAL A 75 -6.25 -5.27 -2.52
N ILE A 76 -5.80 -5.76 -3.67
CA ILE A 76 -4.38 -5.91 -3.97
C ILE A 76 -3.81 -4.57 -4.43
N ARG A 77 -2.84 -4.03 -3.69
CA ARG A 77 -2.18 -2.75 -4.00
C ARG A 77 -1.57 -2.68 -5.41
N SER A 78 -1.05 -3.79 -5.91
CA SER A 78 -0.48 -3.88 -7.27
C SER A 78 -1.55 -3.97 -8.36
N ALA A 79 -2.78 -4.37 -8.04
CA ALA A 79 -3.90 -4.42 -8.98
C ALA A 79 -4.61 -3.06 -9.14
N LEU A 80 -4.41 -2.13 -8.18
CA LEU A 80 -4.97 -0.79 -8.26
C LEU A 80 -4.33 0.04 -9.37
N LYS A 81 -5.17 0.68 -10.18
CA LYS A 81 -4.74 1.70 -11.15
C LYS A 81 -4.02 2.84 -10.41
N PRO A 82 -2.94 3.43 -10.97
CA PRO A 82 -2.17 4.48 -10.31
C PRO A 82 -3.01 5.67 -9.82
N ARG A 83 -4.08 6.00 -10.54
CA ARG A 83 -5.01 7.09 -10.21
C ARG A 83 -5.80 6.84 -8.92
N LEU A 84 -6.17 5.58 -8.64
CA LEU A 84 -6.90 5.19 -7.43
C LEU A 84 -5.96 4.86 -6.27
N ARG A 85 -4.71 4.52 -6.58
CA ARG A 85 -3.71 4.15 -5.57
C ARG A 85 -3.35 5.30 -4.63
N ALA A 86 -3.29 6.54 -5.15
CA ALA A 86 -2.94 7.72 -4.34
C ALA A 86 -3.96 8.02 -3.23
N PRO A 87 -5.27 8.18 -3.51
CA PRO A 87 -6.25 8.43 -2.46
C PRO A 87 -6.39 7.25 -1.49
N VAL A 88 -6.39 6.01 -2.00
CA VAL A 88 -6.48 4.81 -1.14
C VAL A 88 -5.31 4.73 -0.16
N LEU A 89 -4.08 5.03 -0.60
CA LEU A 89 -2.91 5.03 0.29
C LEU A 89 -2.92 6.19 1.29
N ALA A 90 -3.59 7.30 0.99
CA ALA A 90 -3.71 8.43 1.90
C ALA A 90 -4.68 8.12 3.05
N GLU A 91 -5.71 7.31 2.80
CA GLU A 91 -6.70 6.89 3.80
C GLU A 91 -6.36 5.56 4.48
N ALA A 92 -5.41 4.80 3.93
CA ALA A 92 -5.02 3.50 4.46
C ALA A 92 -4.23 3.61 5.78
N VAL A 93 -4.68 2.90 6.80
CA VAL A 93 -4.02 2.76 8.10
C VAL A 93 -3.30 1.42 8.16
N HIS A 94 -1.98 1.44 8.27
CA HIS A 94 -1.17 0.23 8.30
C HIS A 94 -1.26 -0.50 9.64
N ALA A 95 -1.36 -1.83 9.58
CA ALA A 95 -1.31 -2.65 10.78
C ALA A 95 0.12 -2.69 11.36
N PRO A 96 0.30 -2.52 12.67
CA PRO A 96 1.60 -2.52 13.31
C PRO A 96 2.32 -3.86 13.09
N GLY A 97 3.55 -3.82 12.57
CA GLY A 97 4.35 -5.01 12.25
C GLY A 97 4.11 -5.62 10.85
N LEU A 98 3.10 -5.15 10.11
CA LEU A 98 2.79 -5.56 8.73
C LEU A 98 3.06 -4.41 7.73
N GLN A 99 4.09 -3.62 8.02
CA GLN A 99 4.60 -2.56 7.16
C GLN A 99 5.70 -3.16 6.29
N GLY A 100 5.40 -3.43 5.02
CA GLY A 100 6.44 -3.78 4.05
C GLY A 100 7.42 -2.61 3.91
N PRO A 101 8.69 -2.83 3.52
CA PRO A 101 9.57 -1.72 3.19
C PRO A 101 8.85 -0.91 2.12
N ALA A 102 8.56 0.37 2.42
CA ALA A 102 7.97 1.27 1.45
C ALA A 102 8.87 1.20 0.22
N ARG A 103 8.43 0.50 -0.83
CA ARG A 103 9.14 0.47 -2.10
C ARG A 103 9.32 1.93 -2.45
N GLY A 104 10.54 2.42 -2.27
CA GLY A 104 10.89 3.80 -2.52
C GLY A 104 10.37 4.09 -3.90
N TYR A 105 9.33 4.91 -3.96
CA TYR A 105 8.93 5.53 -5.20
C TYR A 105 10.16 6.36 -5.54
N ARG A 106 11.06 5.81 -6.38
CA ARG A 106 12.02 6.62 -7.10
C ARG A 106 11.13 7.59 -7.86
N ARG A 107 10.92 8.78 -7.29
CA ARG A 107 10.45 9.93 -8.01
C ARG A 107 11.41 10.06 -9.17
N GLY A 108 10.99 9.59 -10.35
CA GLY A 108 11.47 10.19 -11.58
C GLY A 108 11.05 11.65 -11.47
N CYS A 109 11.97 12.47 -10.98
CA CYS A 109 11.79 13.91 -11.00
C CYS A 109 11.58 14.30 -12.47
N GLY A 110 10.34 14.71 -12.73
CA GLY A 110 9.95 15.79 -13.63
C GLY A 110 10.79 16.00 -14.87
N SER A 111 10.18 15.71 -16.02
CA SER A 111 10.27 16.60 -17.17
C SER A 111 10.07 18.05 -16.70
N GLY A 112 11.09 18.88 -16.87
CA GLY A 112 11.03 20.34 -16.78
C GLY A 112 11.46 20.94 -18.12
N PRO A 113 10.78 21.99 -18.62
CA PRO A 113 10.94 22.48 -19.98
C PRO A 113 12.22 23.31 -20.14
N GLY A 114 12.64 23.48 -21.40
CA GLY A 114 13.90 24.10 -21.77
C GLY A 114 14.15 25.49 -21.19
N VAL A 115 15.43 25.79 -20.98
CA VAL A 115 15.95 27.15 -20.84
C VAL A 115 17.08 27.32 -21.86
N HIS A 116 16.89 28.33 -22.72
CA HIS A 116 17.92 28.90 -23.56
C HIS A 116 19.07 29.44 -22.71
N GLY A 117 20.29 29.40 -23.26
CA GLY A 117 21.23 30.50 -23.07
C GLY A 117 22.60 30.14 -22.48
N ARG A 118 23.59 30.20 -23.38
CA ARG A 118 24.96 30.71 -23.19
C ARG A 118 25.88 29.95 -22.21
N ASN A 119 26.97 29.38 -22.74
CA ASN A 119 28.25 30.10 -22.66
C ASN A 119 29.31 29.55 -23.62
N HIS A 120 29.91 30.47 -24.38
CA HIS A 120 31.18 30.31 -25.06
C HIS A 120 32.26 30.09 -23.98
N PRO A 121 33.23 29.19 -24.15
CA PRO A 121 34.55 29.71 -24.47
C PRO A 121 35.42 28.75 -25.29
N ARG A 122 36.29 29.30 -26.14
CA ARG A 122 37.74 29.22 -25.93
C ARG A 122 38.47 29.91 -27.08
N ALA A 123 39.09 31.02 -26.73
CA ALA A 123 40.27 31.50 -27.41
C ALA A 123 41.36 30.42 -27.35
N VAL A 124 42.01 30.19 -28.49
CA VAL A 124 43.43 29.82 -28.51
C VAL A 124 44.02 30.49 -29.73
N GLY A 125 44.64 31.65 -29.50
CA GLY A 125 45.62 32.17 -30.42
C GLY A 125 46.91 31.36 -30.31
N ARG A 126 47.64 31.23 -31.42
CA ARG A 126 48.99 31.78 -31.58
C ARG A 126 49.54 31.41 -32.97
N ARG A 127 49.91 32.47 -33.70
CA ARG A 127 50.92 32.46 -34.78
C ARG A 127 52.30 32.07 -34.20
N PRO A 128 53.33 31.75 -35.00
CA PRO A 128 53.90 32.60 -36.07
C PRO A 128 53.48 32.19 -37.47
#